data_AF-A0AA37SL95-F1
#
_entry.id   AF-A0AA37SL95-F1
#
_cell.length_a   1.000
_cell.length_b   1.000
_cell.length_c   1.000
_cell.angle_alpha   90.00
_cell.angle_beta   90.00
_cell.angle_gamma   90.00
#
_symmetry.space_group_name_H-M   'P 1'
#
loop_
_entity.id
_entity.type
_entity.pdbx_description
1 polymer ?
#
loop_
_entity_poly.entity_id
_entity_poly.type
_entity_poly.pdbx_seq_one_letter_code
_entity_poly.pdbx_strand_id
1 'polypeptide(L)' 'MTQEELANKIGAKKSYISRVENGKTDIQLSTLYKIIEVGLSKEITISIA' A
#
# COMPACT_ATOMS: atom_id res chain seq x y z
N MET A 1 9.31 -2.59 -8.98
CA MET A 1 8.14 -1.68 -9.04
C MET A 1 8.51 -0.40 -8.33
N THR A 2 8.30 0.75 -8.95
CA THR A 2 8.55 2.08 -8.38
C THR A 2 7.35 2.59 -7.57
N GLN A 3 7.55 3.61 -6.74
CA GLN A 3 6.46 4.28 -6.03
C GLN A 3 5.39 4.84 -6.97
N GLU A 4 5.81 5.34 -8.15
CA GLU A 4 4.91 5.89 -9.17
C GLU A 4 4.04 4.78 -9.78
N GLU A 5 4.65 3.64 -10.13
CA GLU A 5 3.94 2.48 -10.66
C GLU A 5 2.93 1.92 -9.64
N LEU A 6 3.32 1.82 -8.36
CA LEU A 6 2.42 1.38 -7.29
C LEU A 6 1.24 2.33 -7.12
N ALA A 7 1.54 3.63 -7.05
CA ALA A 7 0.53 4.68 -6.92
C ALA A 7 -0.49 4.61 -8.07
N ASN A 8 -0.01 4.45 -9.31
CA ASN A 8 -0.86 4.30 -10.49
C ASN A 8 -1.72 3.03 -10.44
N LYS A 9 -1.16 1.90 -10.00
CA LYS A 9 -1.91 0.64 -9.87
C LYS A 9 -3.06 0.71 -8.86
N ILE A 10 -2.87 1.39 -7.73
CA ILE A 10 -3.85 1.40 -6.63
C ILE A 10 -4.71 2.68 -6.58
N GLY A 11 -4.50 3.60 -7.53
CA GLY A 11 -5.23 4.89 -7.58
C GLY A 11 -4.85 5.83 -6.43
N ALA A 12 -3.56 5.92 -6.10
CA ALA A 12 -3.04 6.80 -5.04
C ALA A 12 -2.05 7.82 -5.62
N LYS A 13 -1.61 8.77 -4.79
CA LYS A 13 -0.51 9.69 -5.14
C LYS A 13 0.82 9.06 -4.76
N LYS A 14 1.87 9.23 -5.59
CA LYS A 14 3.25 8.82 -5.23
C LYS A 14 3.69 9.34 -3.85
N SER A 15 3.35 10.61 -3.54
CA SER A 15 3.66 11.21 -2.25
C SER A 15 2.96 10.52 -1.07
N TYR A 16 1.81 9.89 -1.29
CA TYR A 16 1.15 9.07 -0.27
C TYR A 16 1.95 7.78 -0.02
N ILE A 17 2.35 7.05 -1.08
CA ILE A 17 3.20 5.85 -0.97
C ILE A 17 4.49 6.17 -0.21
N SER A 18 5.18 7.24 -0.59
CA SER A 18 6.39 7.68 0.10
C SER A 18 6.16 7.96 1.59
N ARG A 19 5.06 8.62 1.97
CA ARG A 19 4.76 8.84 3.39
C ARG A 19 4.50 7.54 4.14
N VAL A 20 3.77 6.60 3.54
CA VAL A 20 3.49 5.27 4.14
C VAL A 20 4.80 4.53 4.39
N GLU A 21 5.67 4.43 3.38
CA GLU A 21 6.96 3.71 3.48
C GLU A 21 7.91 4.34 4.52
N ASN A 22 7.79 5.66 4.74
CA ASN A 22 8.62 6.38 5.71
C ASN A 22 7.95 6.52 7.10
N GLY A 23 6.82 5.87 7.34
CA GLY A 23 6.10 5.96 8.62
C GLY A 23 5.60 7.38 8.96
N LYS A 24 5.39 8.23 7.95
CA LYS A 24 4.96 9.64 8.10
C LYS A 24 3.44 9.83 8.01
N THR A 25 2.68 8.75 7.94
CA THR A 25 1.22 8.77 7.91
C THR A 25 0.71 7.44 8.42
N ASP A 26 -0.44 7.46 9.11
CA ASP A 26 -1.19 6.25 9.36
C ASP A 26 -1.77 5.70 8.06
N ILE A 27 -1.98 4.39 8.02
CA ILE A 27 -2.57 3.67 6.89
C ILE A 27 -3.84 2.96 7.34
N GLN A 28 -4.91 3.12 6.58
CA GLN A 28 -6.12 2.32 6.76
C GLN A 28 -5.84 0.88 6.32
N LEU A 29 -6.40 -0.08 7.05
CA LEU A 29 -6.21 -1.50 6.74
C LEU A 29 -6.66 -1.84 5.30
N SER A 30 -7.76 -1.26 4.82
CA SER A 30 -8.23 -1.38 3.44
C SER A 30 -7.20 -0.91 2.40
N THR A 31 -6.42 0.12 2.72
CA THR A 31 -5.36 0.61 1.85
C THR A 31 -4.15 -0.30 1.89
N LEU A 32 -3.82 -0.88 3.06
CA LEU A 32 -2.79 -1.90 3.16
C LEU A 32 -3.13 -3.13 2.31
N TYR A 33 -4.38 -3.62 2.37
CA TYR A 33 -4.86 -4.69 1.48
C TYR A 33 -4.70 -4.31 0.01
N LYS A 34 -5.15 -3.12 -0.42
CA LYS A 34 -4.97 -2.66 -1.80
C LYS A 34 -3.51 -2.61 -2.23
N ILE A 35 -2.60 -2.12 -1.39
CA ILE A 35 -1.16 -2.07 -1.69
C ILE A 35 -0.63 -3.49 -1.95
N ILE A 36 -0.99 -4.45 -1.11
CA ILE A 36 -0.43 -5.80 -1.15
C ILE A 36 -1.09 -6.64 -2.26
N GLU A 37 -2.41 -6.69 -2.30
CA GLU A 37 -3.15 -7.55 -3.23
C GLU A 37 -3.21 -6.98 -4.64
N VAL A 38 -3.49 -5.68 -4.79
CA VAL A 38 -3.61 -5.05 -6.11
C VAL A 38 -2.27 -4.52 -6.60
N GLY A 39 -1.55 -3.80 -5.73
CA GLY A 39 -0.27 -3.19 -6.09
C GLY A 39 0.84 -4.21 -6.33
N LEU A 40 1.02 -5.10 -5.36
CA LEU A 40 2.10 -6.10 -5.34
C LEU A 40 1.70 -7.48 -5.85
N SER A 41 0.41 -7.72 -6.09
CA SER A 41 -0.11 -9.04 -6.53
C SER A 41 0.31 -10.17 -5.57
N LYS A 42 0.21 -9.90 -4.27
CA LYS A 42 0.50 -10.85 -3.18
C LYS A 42 -0.70 -10.99 -2.25
N GLU A 43 -0.79 -12.10 -1.54
CA GLU A 43 -1.82 -12.29 -0.52
C GLU A 43 -1.29 -11.92 0.86
N ILE A 44 -2.16 -11.37 1.71
CA ILE A 44 -1.88 -11.11 3.12
C ILE A 44 -2.97 -11.72 4.00
N THR A 45 -2.54 -12.47 5.00
CA THR A 45 -3.43 -13.04 6.03
C THR A 45 -3.03 -12.44 7.38
N ILE A 46 -4.01 -11.85 8.07
CA ILE A 46 -3.83 -11.34 9.42
C ILE A 46 -4.59 -12.26 10.36
N SER A 47 -3.87 -12.86 11.30
CA SER A 47 -4.44 -13.71 12.36
C SER A 47 -4.16 -13.05 13.70
N ILE A 48 -5.19 -12.96 14.53
CA ILE A 48 -5.08 -12.49 15.91
C ILE A 48 -5.32 -13.73 16.78
N ALA A 49 -4.35 -14.04 17.65
CA ALA A 49 -4.41 -15.13 18.62
C ALA A 49 -4.58 -14.57 20.03
#